data_AF-A0A1X7LL53-F1
#
_entry.id   AF-A0A1X7LL53-F1
#
_cell.length_a   1.000
_cell.length_b   1.000
_cell.length_c   1.000
_cell.angle_alpha   90.00
_cell.angle_beta   90.00
_cell.angle_gamma   90.00
#
_symmetry.space_group_name_H-M   'P 1'
#
loop_
_entity.id
_entity.type
_entity.pdbx_description
1 polymer ?
#
loop_
_entity_poly.entity_id
_entity_poly.type
_entity_poly.pdbx_seq_one_letter_code
_entity_poly.pdbx_strand_id
1 'polypeptide(L)'
;MDRLNAYCSNGLAVLVSKDWPLIWKCYISDLSHTSLFLSDYYSNKGPQPRDPASMLRSNLPFLLVRPEIGLTAWVDEMHRVPFYAILSGFEPGDVPGVCTFSDFLLRFWVSQAVHLNPKNKPHKQKPKRGKKGEKASTTSPGKVKRLVDYLSRRPNVVQPQPFDRLHSFFQSQIVAVSNSDCWGI
;
A
#
# COMPACT_ATOMS: atom_id res chain seq x y z
N MET A 1 0.84 -10.61 20.66
CA MET A 1 -0.33 -11.30 21.26
C MET A 1 -0.60 -10.85 22.68
N ASP A 2 0.42 -10.58 23.50
CA ASP A 2 0.25 -10.17 24.90
C ASP A 2 -0.64 -8.94 25.10
N ARG A 3 -0.51 -7.93 24.24
CA ARG A 3 -1.41 -6.77 24.23
C ARG A 3 -2.86 -7.17 23.97
N LEU A 4 -3.13 -7.95 22.92
CA LEU A 4 -4.49 -8.41 22.58
C LEU A 4 -5.11 -9.19 23.74
N ASN A 5 -4.34 -10.09 24.36
CA ASN A 5 -4.79 -10.87 25.51
C ASN A 5 -5.11 -9.96 26.71
N ALA A 6 -4.29 -8.94 26.98
CA ALA A 6 -4.55 -7.98 28.06
C ALA A 6 -5.88 -7.22 27.86
N TYR A 7 -6.17 -6.74 26.64
CA TYR A 7 -7.42 -6.02 26.38
C TYR A 7 -8.66 -6.93 26.38
N CYS A 8 -8.52 -8.20 25.99
CA CYS A 8 -9.60 -9.17 26.08
C CYS A 8 -9.94 -9.47 27.55
N SER A 9 -8.93 -9.64 28.40
CA SER A 9 -9.10 -9.84 29.84
C SER A 9 -9.74 -8.62 30.52
N ASN A 10 -9.47 -7.41 30.02
CA ASN A 10 -10.05 -6.16 30.53
C ASN A 10 -11.46 -5.86 29.97
N GLY A 11 -12.03 -6.74 29.13
CA GLY A 11 -13.36 -6.57 28.56
C GLY A 11 -13.47 -5.50 27.46
N LEU A 12 -12.34 -4.95 27.00
CA LEU A 12 -12.30 -3.90 25.97
C LEU A 12 -12.41 -4.46 24.54
N ALA A 13 -12.18 -5.76 24.36
CA ALA A 13 -12.38 -6.46 23.10
C ALA A 13 -13.02 -7.84 23.35
N VAL A 14 -14.06 -8.17 22.59
CA VAL A 14 -14.67 -9.50 22.56
C VAL A 14 -14.21 -10.19 21.29
N LEU A 15 -13.45 -11.27 21.44
CA LEU A 15 -12.99 -12.10 20.31
C LEU A 15 -14.03 -13.15 19.98
N VAL A 16 -14.44 -13.21 18.72
CA VAL A 16 -15.28 -14.27 18.19
C VAL A 16 -14.42 -15.17 17.29
N SER A 17 -14.76 -16.45 17.19
CA SER A 17 -14.02 -17.42 16.35
C SER A 17 -13.77 -16.92 14.91
N LYS A 18 -14.70 -16.15 14.34
CA LYS A 18 -14.60 -15.52 13.02
C LYS A 18 -13.47 -14.49 12.88
N ASP A 19 -12.97 -13.94 13.98
CA ASP A 19 -11.92 -12.93 13.98
C ASP A 19 -10.52 -13.56 13.92
N TRP A 20 -10.40 -14.85 14.23
CA TRP A 20 -9.13 -15.58 14.28
C TRP A 20 -8.35 -15.55 12.95
N PRO A 21 -8.97 -15.73 11.77
CA PRO A 21 -8.25 -15.62 10.51
C PRO A 21 -7.64 -14.23 10.27
N LEU A 22 -8.33 -13.17 10.72
CA LEU A 22 -7.81 -11.79 10.63
C LEU A 22 -6.64 -11.59 11.58
N ILE A 23 -6.80 -11.99 12.84
CA ILE A 23 -5.75 -11.91 13.86
C ILE A 23 -4.50 -12.65 13.40
N TRP A 24 -4.67 -13.87 12.89
CA TRP A 24 -3.57 -14.68 12.39
C TRP A 24 -2.84 -13.99 11.24
N LYS A 25 -3.56 -13.47 10.24
CA LYS A 25 -2.96 -12.72 9.13
C LYS A 25 -2.19 -11.48 9.59
N CYS A 26 -2.77 -10.70 10.51
CA CYS A 26 -2.10 -9.53 11.09
C CYS A 26 -0.88 -9.91 11.93
N TYR A 27 -0.91 -11.08 12.57
CA TYR A 27 0.19 -11.57 13.42
C TYR A 27 1.38 -12.08 12.61
N ILE A 28 1.15 -12.88 11.55
CA ILE A 28 2.23 -13.43 10.72
C ILE A 28 2.88 -12.37 9.82
N SER A 29 2.18 -11.26 9.57
CA SER A 29 2.68 -10.17 8.73
C SER A 29 3.65 -9.30 9.54
N ASP A 30 4.94 -9.61 9.47
CA ASP A 30 5.96 -8.75 10.07
C ASP A 30 6.15 -7.48 9.23
N LEU A 31 5.79 -6.35 9.82
CA LEU A 31 5.93 -5.01 9.25
C LEU A 31 6.82 -4.12 10.13
N SER A 32 7.53 -4.69 11.09
CA SER A 32 8.41 -3.95 12.02
C SER A 32 9.49 -3.15 11.29
N HIS A 33 9.99 -3.69 10.16
CA HIS A 33 11.00 -3.04 9.34
C HIS A 33 10.56 -1.69 8.76
N THR A 34 9.25 -1.43 8.65
CA THR A 34 8.75 -0.14 8.14
C THR A 34 9.27 1.06 8.93
N SER A 35 9.43 0.92 10.25
CA SER A 35 9.92 2.01 11.09
C SER A 35 11.39 2.34 10.83
N LEU A 36 12.20 1.33 10.52
CA LEU A 36 13.59 1.51 10.08
C LEU A 36 13.64 2.07 8.65
N PHE A 37 12.84 1.52 7.75
CA PHE A 37 12.83 1.92 6.35
C PHE A 37 12.43 3.39 6.15
N LEU A 38 11.54 3.91 7.01
CA LEU A 38 11.09 5.30 6.94
C LEU A 38 11.81 6.25 7.90
N SER A 39 12.76 5.78 8.71
CA SER A 39 13.39 6.57 9.78
C SER A 39 13.92 7.92 9.29
N ASP A 40 14.58 7.92 8.13
CA ASP A 40 15.23 9.10 7.56
C ASP A 40 14.25 10.18 7.09
N TYR A 41 12.98 9.81 6.90
CA TYR A 41 11.92 10.74 6.51
C TYR A 41 11.23 11.35 7.70
N TYR A 42 11.39 10.80 8.90
CA TYR A 42 10.88 11.37 10.13
C TYR A 42 11.92 12.30 10.74
N SER A 43 11.48 13.50 11.15
CA SER A 43 12.37 14.41 11.85
C SER A 43 12.58 13.95 13.28
N ASN A 44 13.80 14.13 13.78
CA ASN A 44 14.12 14.01 15.21
C ASN A 44 13.71 15.27 16.00
N LYS A 45 13.20 16.31 15.33
CA LYS A 45 12.75 17.55 15.95
C LYS A 45 11.23 17.61 16.01
N GLY A 46 10.71 18.07 17.14
CA GLY A 46 9.27 18.25 17.35
C GLY A 46 8.61 17.07 18.08
N PRO A 47 7.27 16.99 18.05
CA PRO A 47 6.52 15.91 18.69
C PRO A 47 6.93 14.55 18.13
N GLN A 48 6.95 13.53 19.01
CA GLN A 48 7.29 12.18 18.60
C GLN A 48 6.32 11.70 17.51
N PRO A 49 6.83 11.29 16.33
CA PRO A 49 5.98 10.79 15.26
C PRO A 49 5.34 9.46 15.66
N ARG A 50 4.16 9.18 15.08
CA ARG A 50 3.52 7.86 15.21
C ARG A 50 4.39 6.79 14.57
N ASP A 51 4.42 5.61 15.19
CA ASP A 51 5.20 4.47 14.73
C ASP A 51 4.79 4.04 13.31
N PRO A 52 5.68 4.15 12.31
CA PRO A 52 5.34 3.84 10.92
C PRO A 52 4.92 2.38 10.70
N ALA A 53 5.47 1.43 11.47
CA ALA A 53 5.05 0.04 11.42
C ALA A 53 3.59 -0.14 11.90
N SER A 54 3.18 0.51 12.98
CA SER A 54 1.79 0.49 13.46
C SER A 54 0.82 1.15 12.46
N MET A 55 1.26 2.24 11.80
CA MET A 55 0.51 2.89 10.72
C MET A 55 0.36 1.97 9.49
N LEU A 56 1.37 1.17 9.15
CA LEU A 56 1.25 0.20 8.06
C LEU A 56 0.38 -1.00 8.46
N ARG A 57 0.53 -1.47 9.70
CA ARG A 57 -0.27 -2.58 10.25
C ARG A 57 -1.75 -2.28 10.21
N SER A 58 -2.20 -1.04 10.42
CA SER A 58 -3.62 -0.69 10.32
C SER A 58 -4.20 -0.80 8.91
N ASN A 59 -3.36 -0.77 7.87
CA ASN A 59 -3.85 -0.97 6.51
C ASN A 59 -4.24 -2.43 6.25
N LEU A 60 -3.67 -3.41 6.98
CA LEU A 60 -4.05 -4.81 6.84
C LEU A 60 -5.53 -5.07 7.19
N PRO A 61 -6.02 -4.77 8.41
CA PRO A 61 -7.42 -4.98 8.74
C PRO A 61 -8.34 -4.06 7.92
N PHE A 62 -7.90 -2.85 7.57
CA PHE A 62 -8.63 -1.99 6.64
C PHE A 62 -8.91 -2.71 5.30
N LEU A 63 -7.86 -3.21 4.65
CA LEU A 63 -7.96 -3.89 3.35
C LEU A 63 -8.66 -5.26 3.43
N LEU A 64 -8.51 -5.97 4.56
CA LEU A 64 -9.06 -7.31 4.73
C LEU A 64 -10.53 -7.33 5.14
N VAL A 65 -11.02 -6.29 5.81
CA VAL A 65 -12.37 -6.27 6.38
C VAL A 65 -13.27 -5.25 5.70
N ARG A 66 -12.74 -4.09 5.30
CA ARG A 66 -13.54 -2.97 4.78
C ARG A 66 -12.85 -2.27 3.60
N PRO A 67 -12.47 -2.98 2.52
CA PRO A 67 -11.82 -2.34 1.38
C PRO A 67 -12.72 -1.31 0.65
N GLU A 68 -14.03 -1.40 0.83
CA GLU A 68 -15.02 -0.48 0.26
C GLU A 68 -15.09 0.89 0.94
N ILE A 69 -14.53 1.08 2.14
CA ILE A 69 -14.59 2.38 2.84
C ILE A 69 -13.34 3.23 2.58
N GLY A 70 -13.47 4.54 2.73
CA GLY A 70 -12.34 5.46 2.65
C GLY A 70 -11.53 5.52 3.95
N LEU A 71 -10.32 6.09 3.87
CA LEU A 71 -9.42 6.25 5.01
C LEU A 71 -10.07 6.99 6.20
N THR A 72 -10.89 8.01 5.93
CA THR A 72 -11.63 8.75 6.97
C THR A 72 -12.56 7.84 7.76
N ALA A 73 -13.39 7.06 7.06
CA ALA A 73 -14.31 6.11 7.68
C ALA A 73 -13.57 4.98 8.40
N TRP A 74 -12.38 4.60 7.93
CA TRP A 74 -11.53 3.62 8.62
C TRP A 74 -11.03 4.14 9.97
N VAL A 75 -10.58 5.40 10.04
CA VAL A 75 -10.17 6.03 11.31
C VAL A 75 -11.35 6.08 12.28
N ASP A 76 -12.53 6.49 11.82
CA ASP A 76 -13.75 6.48 12.64
C ASP A 76 -14.10 5.07 13.15
N GLU A 77 -13.94 4.05 12.30
CA GLU A 77 -14.19 2.66 12.68
C GLU A 77 -13.20 2.16 13.74
N MET A 78 -11.92 2.55 13.68
CA MET A 78 -10.94 2.23 14.72
C MET A 78 -11.27 2.89 16.06
N HIS A 79 -11.84 4.10 16.05
CA HIS A 79 -12.36 4.74 17.26
C HIS A 79 -13.61 4.04 17.81
N ARG A 80 -14.50 3.60 16.93
CA ARG A 80 -15.74 2.90 17.30
C ARG A 80 -15.49 1.48 17.81
N VAL A 81 -14.53 0.79 17.21
CA VAL A 81 -14.23 -0.62 17.47
C VAL A 81 -12.76 -0.75 17.90
N PRO A 82 -12.49 -0.70 19.22
CA PRO A 82 -11.13 -0.79 19.79
C PRO A 82 -10.32 -1.98 19.31
N PHE A 83 -10.98 -3.08 18.92
CA PHE A 83 -10.33 -4.26 18.36
C PHE A 83 -9.43 -3.95 17.15
N TYR A 84 -9.86 -3.05 16.25
CA TYR A 84 -9.03 -2.67 15.10
C TYR A 84 -7.82 -1.80 15.50
N ALA A 85 -7.97 -0.94 16.50
CA ALA A 85 -6.86 -0.17 17.05
C ALA A 85 -5.79 -1.10 17.67
N ILE A 86 -6.23 -2.08 18.46
CA ILE A 86 -5.36 -3.06 19.12
C ILE A 86 -4.61 -3.93 18.09
N LEU A 87 -5.33 -4.44 17.07
CA LEU A 87 -4.72 -5.20 15.97
C LEU A 87 -3.66 -4.40 15.21
N SER A 88 -3.87 -3.09 15.08
CA SER A 88 -2.95 -2.17 14.41
C SER A 88 -1.72 -1.82 15.27
N GLY A 89 -1.77 -2.08 16.58
CA GLY A 89 -0.72 -1.73 17.53
C GLY A 89 -0.93 -0.39 18.26
N PHE A 90 -2.10 0.22 18.11
CA PHE A 90 -2.49 1.45 18.82
C PHE A 90 -3.17 1.15 20.15
N GLU A 91 -3.09 2.11 21.08
CA GLU A 91 -3.86 2.09 22.32
C GLU A 91 -5.33 2.45 22.02
N PRO A 92 -6.31 1.75 22.59
CA PRO A 92 -7.71 2.15 22.52
C PRO A 92 -7.91 3.61 22.99
N GLY A 93 -8.47 4.45 22.12
CA GLY A 93 -8.67 5.87 22.40
C GLY A 93 -7.52 6.79 21.97
N ASP A 94 -6.33 6.24 21.64
CA ASP A 94 -5.19 6.99 21.10
C ASP A 94 -4.87 6.56 19.66
N VAL A 95 -5.89 6.65 18.80
CA VAL A 95 -5.78 6.34 17.37
C VAL A 95 -5.32 7.58 16.60
N PRO A 96 -4.40 7.47 15.63
CA PRO A 96 -3.99 8.60 14.81
C PRO A 96 -5.14 9.17 13.98
N GLY A 97 -5.14 10.50 13.79
CA GLY A 97 -6.12 11.16 12.93
C GLY A 97 -5.90 10.90 11.43
N VAL A 98 -6.92 11.22 10.64
CA VAL A 98 -6.91 11.03 9.16
C VAL A 98 -5.73 11.74 8.48
N CYS A 99 -5.40 12.95 8.93
CA CYS A 99 -4.27 13.73 8.40
C CYS A 99 -2.94 13.01 8.63
N THR A 100 -2.75 12.40 9.81
CA THR A 100 -1.55 11.63 10.14
C THR A 100 -1.40 10.39 9.27
N PHE A 101 -2.51 9.68 8.99
CA PHE A 101 -2.49 8.56 8.04
C PHE A 101 -2.17 8.99 6.62
N SER A 102 -2.74 10.12 6.19
CA SER A 102 -2.47 10.66 4.87
C SER A 102 -1.01 11.10 4.73
N ASP A 103 -0.45 11.77 5.74
CA ASP A 103 0.98 12.15 5.78
C ASP A 103 1.89 10.92 5.75
N PHE A 104 1.56 9.86 6.49
CA PHE A 104 2.27 8.59 6.43
C PHE A 104 2.26 7.96 5.03
N LEU A 105 1.10 7.91 4.36
CA LEU A 105 1.00 7.37 3.00
C LEU A 105 1.76 8.24 1.98
N LEU A 106 1.76 9.56 2.16
CA LEU A 106 2.57 10.48 1.35
C LEU A 106 4.07 10.26 1.55
N ARG A 107 4.52 9.86 2.74
CA ARG A 107 5.93 9.45 2.97
C ARG A 107 6.27 8.15 2.26
N PHE A 108 5.31 7.28 1.94
CA PHE A 108 5.55 6.14 1.06
C PHE A 108 5.56 6.54 -0.42
N TRP A 109 4.79 7.56 -0.77
CA TRP A 109 4.58 8.02 -2.14
C TRP A 109 5.40 9.28 -2.46
N VAL A 110 6.59 9.09 -3.03
CA VAL A 110 7.59 10.15 -3.27
C VAL A 110 7.26 10.97 -4.51
N SER A 111 6.05 11.55 -4.57
CA SER A 111 5.69 12.44 -5.67
C SER A 111 5.85 13.89 -5.26
N GLN A 112 6.69 14.62 -6.00
CA GLN A 112 6.72 16.07 -5.95
C GLN A 112 5.52 16.69 -6.70
N ALA A 113 4.83 15.91 -7.54
CA ALA A 113 3.71 16.36 -8.36
C ALA A 113 2.38 15.76 -7.87
N VAL A 114 1.32 16.58 -7.85
CA VAL A 114 -0.04 16.12 -7.51
C VAL A 114 -0.58 15.07 -8.50
N HIS A 115 -0.05 15.06 -9.73
CA HIS A 115 -0.46 14.13 -10.77
C HIS A 115 0.76 13.48 -11.44
N LEU A 116 0.73 12.16 -11.60
CA LEU A 116 1.75 11.41 -12.36
C LEU A 116 1.74 11.73 -13.86
N ASN A 117 0.56 12.09 -14.38
CA ASN A 117 0.37 12.36 -15.78
C ASN A 117 0.18 13.87 -16.00
N PRO A 118 0.70 14.41 -17.12
CA PRO A 118 0.39 15.77 -17.51
C PRO A 118 -1.13 15.89 -17.73
N LYS A 119 -1.70 17.03 -17.31
CA LYS A 119 -3.14 17.33 -17.54
C LYS A 119 -3.48 17.30 -19.04
N ASN A 120 -2.53 17.70 -19.88
CA ASN A 120 -2.68 17.69 -21.33
C ASN A 120 -2.29 16.32 -21.90
N LYS A 121 -3.29 15.52 -22.28
CA LYS A 121 -3.06 14.26 -23.00
C LYS A 121 -2.95 14.54 -24.51
N PRO A 122 -2.01 13.90 -25.22
CA PRO A 122 -1.95 14.02 -26.68
C PRO A 122 -3.26 13.54 -27.30
N HIS A 123 -3.71 14.26 -28.34
CA HIS A 123 -4.94 13.93 -29.04
C HIS A 123 -4.82 12.54 -29.69
N LYS A 124 -5.58 11.56 -29.17
CA LYS A 124 -5.64 10.22 -29.77
C LYS A 124 -6.47 10.29 -31.05
N GLN A 125 -5.84 10.06 -32.19
CA GLN A 125 -6.59 9.93 -33.45
C GLN A 125 -7.47 8.68 -33.39
N LYS A 126 -8.74 8.85 -33.78
CA LYS A 126 -9.67 7.73 -33.91
C LYS A 126 -9.19 6.81 -35.05
N PRO A 127 -9.14 5.49 -34.84
CA PRO A 127 -8.85 4.57 -35.94
C PRO A 127 -9.92 4.73 -37.03
N LYS A 128 -9.50 4.65 -38.29
CA LYS A 128 -10.43 4.70 -39.43
C LYS A 128 -11.41 3.51 -39.31
N ARG A 129 -12.71 3.79 -39.25
CA ARG A 129 -13.75 2.75 -39.23
C ARG A 129 -13.74 2.00 -40.55
N GLY A 130 -13.82 0.66 -40.47
CA GLY A 130 -14.07 -0.19 -41.63
C GLY A 130 -15.52 -0.03 -42.14
N LYS A 131 -15.83 -0.64 -43.29
CA LYS A 131 -17.20 -0.69 -43.81
C LYS A 131 -18.10 -1.53 -42.89
N LYS A 132 -19.43 -1.34 -43.00
CA LYS A 132 -20.42 -2.04 -42.17
C LYS A 132 -20.27 -3.56 -42.35
N GLY A 133 -19.93 -4.27 -41.28
CA GLY A 133 -19.69 -5.73 -41.28
C GLY A 133 -18.22 -6.15 -41.33
N GLU A 134 -17.29 -5.24 -41.61
CA GLU A 134 -15.85 -5.54 -41.61
C GLU A 134 -15.17 -5.06 -40.32
N LYS A 135 -14.21 -5.85 -39.82
CA LYS A 135 -13.31 -5.42 -38.74
C LYS A 135 -12.52 -4.20 -39.21
N ALA A 136 -12.32 -3.22 -38.32
CA ALA A 136 -11.43 -2.10 -38.60
C ALA A 136 -10.04 -2.63 -39.00
N SER A 137 -9.44 -2.06 -40.05
CA SER A 137 -8.12 -2.47 -40.54
C SER A 137 -7.12 -2.44 -39.39
N THR A 138 -6.50 -3.59 -39.06
CA THR A 138 -5.53 -3.70 -37.97
C THR A 138 -4.42 -2.68 -38.17
N THR A 139 -4.40 -1.65 -37.33
CA THR A 139 -3.78 -0.34 -37.61
C THR A 139 -2.25 -0.34 -37.78
N SER A 140 -1.54 -1.44 -37.59
CA SER A 140 -0.14 -1.59 -38.04
C SER A 140 0.40 -2.99 -37.72
N PRO A 141 0.83 -3.80 -38.71
CA PRO A 141 1.64 -5.00 -38.44
C PRO A 141 3.00 -4.60 -37.83
N GLY A 142 3.55 -5.45 -36.95
CA GLY A 142 4.89 -5.26 -36.38
C GLY A 142 4.99 -4.33 -35.15
N LYS A 143 3.89 -4.02 -34.44
CA LYS A 143 3.93 -3.22 -33.19
C LYS A 143 4.89 -3.78 -32.14
N VAL A 144 4.89 -5.09 -31.95
CA VAL A 144 5.77 -5.76 -30.98
C VAL A 144 7.23 -5.58 -31.39
N LYS A 145 7.57 -5.84 -32.66
CA LYS A 145 8.93 -5.64 -33.18
C LYS A 145 9.38 -4.18 -33.02
N ARG A 146 8.52 -3.20 -33.35
CA ARG A 146 8.81 -1.77 -33.14
C ARG A 146 9.00 -1.41 -31.68
N LEU A 147 8.23 -2.02 -30.77
CA LEU A 147 8.37 -1.81 -29.33
C LEU A 147 9.71 -2.38 -28.84
N VAL A 148 10.05 -3.61 -29.24
CA VAL A 148 11.33 -4.25 -28.91
C VAL A 148 12.50 -3.42 -29.45
N ASP A 149 12.48 -3.04 -30.74
CA ASP A 149 13.52 -2.19 -31.33
C ASP A 149 13.62 -0.84 -30.61
N TYR A 150 12.49 -0.25 -30.19
CA TYR A 150 12.46 1.00 -29.42
C TYR A 150 13.09 0.84 -28.03
N LEU A 151 12.78 -0.24 -27.33
CA LEU A 151 13.35 -0.55 -26.01
C LEU A 151 14.84 -0.87 -26.11
N SER A 152 15.27 -1.68 -27.09
CA SER A 152 16.66 -2.05 -27.30
C SER A 152 17.57 -0.88 -27.69
N ARG A 153 17.02 0.16 -28.34
CA ARG A 153 17.79 1.35 -28.76
C ARG A 153 18.00 2.37 -27.65
N ARG A 154 17.25 2.28 -26.55
CA ARG A 154 17.39 3.22 -25.44
C ARG A 154 18.10 2.53 -24.28
N PRO A 155 19.09 3.18 -23.64
CA PRO A 155 19.53 2.72 -22.34
C PRO A 155 18.31 2.70 -21.40
N ASN A 156 18.27 1.72 -20.50
CA ASN A 156 17.24 1.62 -19.47
C ASN A 156 17.42 2.78 -18.48
N VAL A 157 16.97 3.98 -18.88
CA VAL A 157 16.92 5.13 -17.99
C VAL A 157 15.70 4.93 -17.11
N VAL A 158 15.92 4.28 -15.98
CA VAL A 158 14.91 4.17 -14.93
C VAL A 158 14.66 5.57 -14.41
N GLN A 159 13.54 6.15 -14.82
CA GLN A 159 13.09 7.43 -14.28
C GLN A 159 12.50 7.19 -12.91
N PRO A 160 12.95 7.91 -11.86
CA PRO A 160 12.43 7.71 -10.52
C PRO A 160 10.92 7.95 -10.52
N GLN A 161 10.17 6.89 -10.24
CA GLN A 161 8.72 6.95 -10.10
C GLN A 161 8.37 7.21 -8.63
N PRO A 162 7.26 7.92 -8.37
CA PRO A 162 6.81 8.17 -7.00
C PRO A 162 6.52 6.90 -6.18
N PHE A 163 6.19 5.81 -6.85
CA PHE A 163 5.93 4.51 -6.21
C PHE A 163 7.18 3.65 -6.04
N ASP A 164 8.36 4.09 -6.49
CA ASP A 164 9.58 3.27 -6.41
C ASP A 164 9.93 2.90 -4.98
N ARG A 165 9.69 3.81 -4.02
CA ARG A 165 9.89 3.55 -2.59
C ARG A 165 8.96 2.48 -2.06
N LEU A 166 7.67 2.58 -2.39
CA LEU A 166 6.68 1.58 -2.01
C LEU A 166 7.03 0.22 -2.64
N HIS A 167 7.44 0.23 -3.91
CA HIS A 167 7.85 -0.97 -4.62
C HIS A 167 9.12 -1.60 -4.01
N SER A 168 10.14 -0.80 -3.69
CA SER A 168 11.38 -1.31 -3.07
C SER A 168 11.12 -1.88 -1.68
N PHE A 169 10.22 -1.26 -0.90
CA PHE A 169 9.77 -1.81 0.37
C PHE A 169 9.17 -3.21 0.17
N PHE A 170 8.18 -3.36 -0.73
CA PHE A 170 7.55 -4.66 -0.96
C PHE A 170 8.49 -5.71 -1.55
N GLN A 171 9.41 -5.31 -2.43
CA GLN A 171 10.43 -6.22 -2.97
C GLN A 171 11.35 -6.74 -1.86
N SER A 172 11.79 -5.88 -0.95
CA SER A 172 12.69 -6.29 0.14
C SER A 172 11.99 -7.07 1.25
N GLN A 173 10.79 -6.68 1.66
CA GLN A 173 10.13 -7.23 2.85
C GLN A 173 9.16 -8.38 2.57
N ILE A 174 8.67 -8.51 1.33
CA ILE A 174 7.70 -9.57 0.98
C ILE A 174 8.31 -10.53 -0.02
N VAL A 175 8.77 -10.02 -1.17
CA VAL A 175 9.23 -10.87 -2.27
C VAL A 175 10.55 -11.57 -1.93
N ALA A 176 11.54 -10.83 -1.45
CA ALA A 176 12.85 -11.39 -1.12
C ALA A 176 12.76 -12.40 0.04
N VAL A 177 11.97 -12.08 1.07
CA VAL A 177 11.74 -12.97 2.23
C VAL A 177 11.05 -14.27 1.80
N SER A 178 10.01 -14.17 0.97
CA SER A 178 9.35 -15.35 0.43
C SER A 178 10.28 -16.23 -0.43
N ASN A 179 11.21 -15.62 -1.16
CA ASN A 179 12.17 -16.35 -1.98
C ASN A 179 13.26 -17.01 -1.14
N SER A 180 13.72 -16.39 -0.05
CA SER A 180 14.71 -17.00 0.85
C SER A 180 14.15 -18.20 1.60
N ASP A 181 12.87 -18.16 1.98
CA ASP A 181 12.21 -19.28 2.67
C ASP A 181 11.98 -20.48 1.74
N CYS A 182 11.88 -20.26 0.42
CA CYS A 182 11.73 -21.32 -0.58
C CYS A 182 13.04 -22.08 -0.92
N TRP A 183 14.21 -21.56 -0.56
CA TRP A 183 15.51 -22.23 -0.77
C TRP A 183 16.13 -22.76 0.53
N GLY A 184 15.35 -22.79 1.61
CA GLY A 184 15.72 -23.37 2.91
C GLY A 184 15.27 -24.82 3.11
N ILE A 185 15.41 -25.68 2.08
CA ILE A 185 15.41 -27.16 2.19
C ILE A 185 16.62 -27.69 1.44
#